data_AF-Q1K0A0-F1
#
_entry.id   AF-Q1K0A0-F1
#
_cell.length_a   1.000
_cell.length_b   1.000
_cell.length_c   1.000
_cell.angle_alpha   90.00
_cell.angle_beta   90.00
_cell.angle_gamma   90.00
#
_symmetry.space_group_name_H-M   'P 1'
#
loop_
_entity.id
_entity.type
_entity.pdbx_description
1 polymer ?
#
loop_
_entity_poly.entity_id
_entity_poly.type
_entity_poly.pdbx_seq_one_letter_code
_entity_poly.pdbx_strand_id
1 'polypeptide(L)'
;MSEDLTVDDIEDIEEQENPEVLLDLQQKLIKRCNDAGIEAELREYFDGDTYVAVGMPNGRDKRWTSFSSSEAITEILSFDFEKYTFLGEFVAIANYSENLIEAVIRPINGMPRHFLQRRIFGEVSEGEEIEPIVLEENYLGRSIKIEIGEASGAMRMLARGPFGRNGALSVKISGINISQHNQSLQILRKLSDSLFFQLDLQDGFALSLVRDRRHTRRPGHRPRRRPHERAELEFPKIEFDEGPSSLYWYGRSALGMPLLQFLAFYQVIEYYYPTYSQEEARRRIRSILKDRVLPRIYGHFKKAYSGLKECLCLREENSVRNLNVGQ
;
A
#
# COMPACT_ATOMS: atom_id res chain seq x y z
N MET A 1 -6.89 50.19 33.97
CA MET A 1 -7.90 49.47 33.18
C MET A 1 -7.53 49.72 31.73
N SER A 2 -6.75 48.81 31.18
CA SER A 2 -6.29 48.81 29.79
C SER A 2 -7.13 47.75 29.10
N GLU A 3 -7.95 48.17 28.13
CA GLU A 3 -8.71 47.27 27.27
C GLU A 3 -7.76 46.70 26.22
N ASP A 4 -7.47 45.41 26.34
CA ASP A 4 -6.81 44.63 25.30
C ASP A 4 -7.77 44.46 24.12
N LEU A 5 -7.44 45.12 23.01
CA LEU A 5 -8.06 44.91 21.70
C LEU A 5 -7.60 43.54 21.18
N THR A 6 -8.52 42.58 21.11
CA THR A 6 -8.31 41.26 20.51
C THR A 6 -8.17 41.39 18.99
N VAL A 7 -7.05 40.90 18.45
CA VAL A 7 -6.61 40.98 17.04
C VAL A 7 -7.25 39.88 16.17
N ASP A 8 -8.53 39.55 16.39
CA ASP A 8 -9.16 38.38 15.75
C ASP A 8 -10.18 38.70 14.65
N ASP A 9 -10.34 39.97 14.26
CA ASP A 9 -11.19 40.39 13.13
C ASP A 9 -10.35 40.81 11.92
N ILE A 10 -9.42 39.95 11.48
CA ILE A 10 -8.91 40.02 10.10
C ILE A 10 -10.01 39.43 9.24
N GLU A 11 -10.94 40.27 8.79
CA GLU A 11 -11.85 39.94 7.70
C GLU A 11 -10.99 39.45 6.53
N ASP A 12 -11.14 38.18 6.16
CA ASP A 12 -10.59 37.61 4.93
C ASP A 12 -11.13 38.46 3.77
N ILE A 13 -10.34 39.43 3.33
CA ILE A 13 -10.62 40.19 2.10
C ILE A 13 -10.51 39.16 0.98
N GLU A 14 -11.64 38.58 0.59
CA GLU A 14 -11.76 37.77 -0.61
C GLU A 14 -11.35 38.66 -1.79
N GLU A 15 -10.10 38.53 -2.24
CA GLU A 15 -9.62 39.16 -3.46
C GLU A 15 -10.57 38.75 -4.56
N GLN A 16 -11.39 39.70 -5.04
CA GLN A 16 -12.33 39.46 -6.12
C GLN A 16 -11.51 39.10 -7.37
N GLU A 17 -11.40 37.81 -7.67
CA GLU A 17 -10.73 37.31 -8.86
C GLU A 17 -11.31 38.00 -10.09
N ASN A 18 -10.45 38.53 -10.97
CA ASN A 18 -10.91 39.18 -12.19
C ASN A 18 -11.63 38.15 -13.08
N PRO A 19 -12.95 38.29 -13.32
CA PRO A 19 -13.74 37.26 -14.00
C PRO A 19 -13.27 37.01 -15.44
N GLU A 20 -12.68 38.01 -16.10
CA GLU A 20 -12.14 37.87 -17.45
C GLU A 20 -10.92 36.92 -17.49
N VAL A 21 -10.07 36.96 -16.46
CA VAL A 21 -8.88 36.10 -16.35
C VAL A 21 -9.31 34.65 -16.11
N LEU A 22 -10.31 34.44 -15.25
CA LEU A 22 -10.83 33.11 -14.96
C LEU A 22 -11.40 32.45 -16.22
N LEU A 23 -12.20 33.17 -17.01
CA LEU A 23 -12.79 32.65 -18.25
C LEU A 23 -11.72 32.24 -19.29
N ASP A 24 -10.66 33.03 -19.45
CA ASP A 24 -9.55 32.68 -20.35
C ASP A 24 -8.82 31.40 -19.89
N LEU A 25 -8.57 31.27 -18.57
CA LEU A 25 -7.96 30.07 -17.99
C LEU A 25 -8.85 28.83 -18.16
N GLN A 26 -10.16 28.96 -17.94
CA GLN A 26 -11.12 27.87 -18.14
C GLN A 26 -11.12 27.40 -19.60
N GLN A 27 -11.12 28.33 -20.57
CA GLN A 27 -11.05 28.00 -22.00
C GLN A 27 -9.74 27.30 -22.37
N LYS A 28 -8.60 27.74 -21.81
CA LYS A 28 -7.30 27.08 -22.00
C LYS A 28 -7.32 25.65 -21.48
N LEU A 29 -7.89 25.43 -20.29
CA LEU A 29 -8.01 24.10 -19.71
C LEU A 29 -8.88 23.17 -20.56
N ILE A 30 -10.06 23.64 -21.00
CA ILE A 30 -10.96 22.88 -21.87
C ILE A 30 -10.26 22.52 -23.19
N LYS A 31 -9.55 23.48 -23.80
CA LYS A 31 -8.78 23.23 -25.02
C LYS A 31 -7.72 22.15 -24.81
N ARG A 32 -6.93 22.22 -23.73
CA ARG A 32 -5.92 21.21 -23.40
C ARG A 32 -6.54 19.83 -23.15
N CYS A 33 -7.69 19.77 -22.49
CA CYS A 33 -8.44 18.52 -22.29
C CYS A 33 -8.88 17.91 -23.63
N ASN A 34 -9.44 18.73 -24.52
CA ASN A 34 -9.87 18.30 -25.85
C ASN A 34 -8.69 17.77 -26.69
N ASP A 35 -7.55 18.46 -26.66
CA ASP A 35 -6.33 18.05 -27.35
C ASP A 35 -5.81 16.69 -26.83
N ALA A 36 -6.00 16.42 -25.53
CA ALA A 36 -5.65 15.15 -24.89
C ALA A 36 -6.74 14.06 -25.00
N GLY A 37 -7.90 14.36 -25.60
CA GLY A 37 -9.04 13.44 -25.66
C GLY A 37 -9.73 13.18 -24.31
N ILE A 38 -9.59 14.11 -23.35
CA ILE A 38 -10.24 14.08 -22.05
C ILE A 38 -11.52 14.92 -22.12
N GLU A 39 -12.65 14.37 -21.68
CA GLU A 39 -13.90 15.13 -21.64
C GLU A 39 -13.81 16.25 -20.60
N ALA A 40 -14.12 17.47 -21.02
CA ALA A 40 -14.23 18.63 -20.14
C ALA A 40 -15.51 19.40 -20.45
N GLU A 41 -16.23 19.80 -19.40
CA GLU A 41 -17.48 20.55 -19.49
C GLU A 41 -17.43 21.77 -18.60
N LEU A 42 -17.90 22.91 -19.10
CA LEU A 42 -18.23 24.05 -18.25
C LEU A 42 -19.55 23.76 -17.54
N ARG A 43 -19.60 23.89 -16.23
CA ARG A 43 -20.80 23.73 -15.42
C ARG A 43 -21.00 24.93 -14.52
N GLU A 44 -22.24 25.15 -14.12
CA GLU A 44 -22.63 26.22 -13.20
C GLU A 44 -23.02 25.61 -11.86
N TYR A 45 -22.58 26.25 -10.77
CA TYR A 45 -23.08 26.03 -9.43
C TYR A 45 -24.47 26.67 -9.27
N PHE A 46 -25.10 26.43 -8.11
CA PHE A 46 -26.44 26.96 -7.83
C PHE A 46 -26.45 28.49 -7.62
N ASP A 47 -25.33 29.06 -7.21
CA ASP A 47 -25.10 30.51 -7.04
C ASP A 47 -24.81 31.24 -8.35
N GLY A 48 -24.62 30.51 -9.45
CA GLY A 48 -24.27 31.06 -10.76
C GLY A 48 -22.78 31.04 -11.08
N ASP A 49 -21.93 30.61 -10.15
CA ASP A 49 -20.49 30.52 -10.40
C ASP A 49 -20.18 29.37 -11.36
N THR A 50 -19.27 29.62 -12.30
CA THR A 50 -18.87 28.61 -13.29
C THR A 50 -17.64 27.83 -12.84
N TYR A 51 -17.57 26.56 -13.19
CA TYR A 51 -16.41 25.70 -12.96
C TYR A 51 -16.20 24.74 -14.13
N VAL A 52 -14.96 24.29 -14.30
CA VAL A 52 -14.62 23.27 -15.29
C VAL A 52 -14.65 21.90 -14.63
N ALA A 53 -15.51 21.02 -15.12
CA ALA A 53 -15.56 19.62 -14.74
C ALA A 53 -14.75 18.79 -15.75
N VAL A 54 -13.68 18.13 -15.30
CA VAL A 54 -12.79 17.30 -16.12
C VAL A 54 -13.03 15.82 -15.82
N GLY A 55 -13.39 15.05 -16.84
CA GLY A 55 -13.67 13.61 -16.77
C GLY A 55 -12.42 12.76 -16.88
N MET A 56 -11.61 12.71 -15.81
CA MET A 56 -10.35 11.97 -15.77
C MET A 56 -10.58 10.45 -15.93
N PRO A 57 -9.68 9.73 -16.63
CA PRO A 57 -9.83 8.29 -16.84
C PRO A 57 -9.75 7.50 -15.52
N ASN A 58 -10.62 6.52 -15.35
CA ASN A 58 -10.65 5.60 -14.20
C ASN A 58 -11.01 4.17 -14.65
N GLY A 59 -10.13 3.56 -15.46
CA GLY A 59 -10.38 2.26 -16.05
C GLY A 59 -11.44 2.35 -17.15
N ARG A 60 -12.60 1.73 -16.95
CA ARG A 60 -13.74 1.82 -17.88
C ARG A 60 -14.64 3.02 -17.59
N ASP A 61 -14.52 3.57 -16.39
CA ASP A 61 -15.32 4.69 -15.92
C ASP A 61 -14.53 5.99 -16.02
N LYS A 62 -15.23 7.10 -15.82
CA LYS A 62 -14.62 8.43 -15.70
C LYS A 62 -14.84 8.95 -14.30
N ARG A 63 -13.82 9.61 -13.76
CA ARG A 63 -13.89 10.30 -12.48
C ARG A 63 -13.79 11.79 -12.72
N TRP A 64 -14.88 12.47 -12.44
CA TRP A 64 -14.95 13.92 -12.60
C TRP A 64 -14.10 14.60 -11.52
N THR A 65 -13.33 15.62 -11.89
CA THR A 65 -12.68 16.57 -11.00
C THR A 65 -13.16 17.97 -11.38
N SER A 66 -13.30 18.86 -10.41
CA SER A 66 -13.89 20.19 -10.62
C SER A 66 -12.89 21.26 -10.24
N PHE A 67 -12.66 22.22 -11.12
CA PHE A 67 -11.74 23.34 -10.93
C PHE A 67 -12.54 24.64 -11.05
N SER A 68 -12.64 25.37 -9.93
CA SER A 68 -13.43 26.62 -9.84
C SER A 68 -12.56 27.87 -9.68
N SER A 69 -11.39 27.78 -9.04
CA SER A 69 -10.51 28.94 -8.81
C SER A 69 -9.46 29.10 -9.91
N SER A 70 -9.02 30.35 -10.12
CA SER A 70 -7.95 30.67 -11.05
C SER A 70 -6.63 30.00 -10.67
N GLU A 71 -6.34 29.92 -9.37
CA GLU A 71 -5.16 29.25 -8.81
C GLU A 71 -5.15 27.76 -9.15
N ALA A 72 -6.26 27.04 -8.91
CA ALA A 72 -6.34 25.61 -9.17
C ALA A 72 -6.24 25.30 -10.66
N ILE A 73 -6.79 26.16 -11.53
CA ILE A 73 -6.66 26.02 -12.99
C ILE A 73 -5.21 26.29 -13.44
N THR A 74 -4.55 27.27 -12.83
CA THR A 74 -3.14 27.55 -13.14
C THR A 74 -2.23 26.40 -12.67
N GLU A 75 -2.51 25.85 -11.49
CA GLU A 75 -1.74 24.74 -10.93
C GLU A 75 -1.94 23.45 -11.74
N ILE A 76 -3.17 23.06 -12.10
CA ILE A 76 -3.42 21.89 -12.97
C ILE A 76 -2.76 22.08 -14.35
N LEU A 77 -2.74 23.30 -14.91
CA LEU A 77 -2.07 23.59 -16.17
C LEU A 77 -0.54 23.55 -16.07
N SER A 78 0.03 23.65 -14.86
CA SER A 78 1.48 23.64 -14.65
C SER A 78 2.13 22.26 -14.84
N PHE A 79 1.34 21.18 -14.82
CA PHE A 79 1.84 19.81 -15.00
C PHE A 79 1.04 19.01 -16.03
N ASP A 80 1.58 17.87 -16.45
CA ASP A 80 1.00 17.00 -17.47
C ASP A 80 -0.08 16.09 -16.87
N PHE A 81 -1.19 16.68 -16.40
CA PHE A 81 -2.28 15.93 -15.76
C PHE A 81 -2.88 14.85 -16.67
N GLU A 82 -2.80 15.02 -17.99
CA GLU A 82 -3.24 14.05 -19.01
C GLU A 82 -2.57 12.67 -18.91
N LYS A 83 -1.40 12.57 -18.27
CA LYS A 83 -0.68 11.30 -18.08
C LYS A 83 -1.24 10.46 -16.92
N TYR A 84 -2.10 11.04 -16.08
CA TYR A 84 -2.61 10.40 -14.88
C TYR A 84 -3.96 9.72 -15.11
N THR A 85 -4.10 8.53 -14.53
CA THR A 85 -5.35 7.75 -14.52
C THR A 85 -5.71 7.39 -13.09
N PHE A 86 -6.95 7.63 -12.67
CA PHE A 86 -7.43 7.20 -11.36
C PHE A 86 -7.48 5.68 -11.24
N LEU A 87 -7.37 5.16 -10.01
CA LEU A 87 -7.41 3.73 -9.71
C LEU A 87 -8.61 3.32 -8.85
N GLY A 88 -9.66 2.83 -9.52
CA GLY A 88 -10.82 2.21 -8.90
C GLY A 88 -11.60 3.17 -8.00
N GLU A 89 -11.93 2.71 -6.79
CA GLU A 89 -12.65 3.51 -5.79
C GLU A 89 -11.71 4.25 -4.83
N PHE A 90 -10.39 4.20 -5.02
CA PHE A 90 -9.44 4.85 -4.12
C PHE A 90 -9.12 6.27 -4.57
N VAL A 91 -8.69 7.12 -3.64
CA VAL A 91 -8.01 8.38 -3.96
C VAL A 91 -6.57 8.02 -4.34
N ALA A 92 -6.43 7.47 -5.55
CA ALA A 92 -5.20 6.94 -6.08
C ALA A 92 -5.12 7.24 -7.58
N ILE A 93 -3.91 7.57 -8.04
CA ILE A 93 -3.59 7.88 -9.43
C ILE A 93 -2.42 7.01 -9.89
N ALA A 94 -2.38 6.70 -11.17
CA ALA A 94 -1.29 6.02 -11.83
C ALA A 94 -0.80 6.86 -13.01
N ASN A 95 0.52 7.02 -13.13
CA ASN A 95 1.19 7.50 -14.32
C ASN A 95 1.92 6.32 -14.97
N TYR A 96 1.34 5.79 -16.06
CA TYR A 96 1.88 4.63 -16.77
C TYR A 96 3.19 4.94 -17.52
N SER A 97 3.43 6.21 -17.87
CA SER A 97 4.66 6.61 -18.56
C SER A 97 5.87 6.57 -17.63
N GLU A 98 5.65 6.91 -16.36
CA GLU A 98 6.68 6.94 -15.31
C GLU A 98 6.69 5.68 -14.44
N ASN A 99 5.78 4.73 -14.68
CA ASN A 99 5.63 3.53 -13.85
C ASN A 99 5.41 3.85 -12.37
N LEU A 100 4.57 4.86 -12.11
CA LEU A 100 4.28 5.40 -10.78
C LEU A 100 2.83 5.15 -10.42
N ILE A 101 2.59 4.62 -9.22
CA ILE A 101 1.29 4.62 -8.56
C ILE A 101 1.41 5.47 -7.31
N GLU A 102 0.47 6.37 -7.08
CA GLU A 102 0.36 7.14 -5.85
C GLU A 102 -1.04 6.98 -5.26
N ALA A 103 -1.14 6.81 -3.95
CA ALA A 103 -2.41 6.70 -3.26
C ALA A 103 -2.41 7.42 -1.92
N VAL A 104 -3.48 8.15 -1.63
CA VAL A 104 -3.64 8.82 -0.34
C VAL A 104 -3.95 7.80 0.74
N ILE A 105 -3.28 7.95 1.89
CA ILE A 105 -3.45 7.09 3.06
C ILE A 105 -4.11 7.85 4.22
N ARG A 106 -4.79 7.12 5.10
CA ARG A 106 -5.38 7.66 6.32
C ARG A 106 -5.32 6.67 7.47
N PRO A 107 -5.32 7.14 8.73
CA PRO A 107 -5.47 6.26 9.88
C PRO A 107 -6.90 5.73 9.98
N ILE A 108 -7.06 4.45 10.28
CA ILE A 108 -8.38 3.82 10.47
C ILE A 108 -9.08 4.35 11.74
N ASN A 109 -8.31 4.63 12.78
CA ASN A 109 -8.84 4.92 14.11
C ASN A 109 -9.25 6.39 14.32
N GLY A 110 -9.38 7.18 13.24
CA GLY A 110 -9.72 8.60 13.33
C GLY A 110 -8.64 9.47 14.00
N MET A 111 -7.39 8.99 14.05
CA MET A 111 -6.27 9.75 14.55
C MET A 111 -6.10 11.05 13.73
N PRO A 112 -5.91 12.22 14.35
CA PRO A 112 -5.66 13.44 13.60
C PRO A 112 -4.36 13.34 12.78
N ARG A 113 -4.31 14.01 11.63
CA ARG A 113 -3.19 13.90 10.67
C ARG A 113 -1.84 14.25 11.27
N HIS A 114 -1.75 15.35 12.02
CA HIS A 114 -0.51 15.77 12.65
C HIS A 114 0.03 14.73 13.65
N PHE A 115 -0.84 13.99 14.35
CA PHE A 115 -0.40 12.88 15.20
C PHE A 115 0.15 11.71 14.39
N LEU A 116 -0.46 11.41 13.24
CA LEU A 116 0.04 10.37 12.36
C LEU A 116 1.39 10.76 11.75
N GLN A 117 1.51 11.98 11.23
CA GLN A 117 2.78 12.53 10.72
C GLN A 117 3.86 12.45 11.79
N ARG A 118 3.58 12.93 13.00
CA ARG A 118 4.54 12.87 14.10
C ARG A 118 4.98 11.45 14.45
N ARG A 119 4.10 10.48 14.30
CA ARG A 119 4.39 9.08 14.62
C ARG A 119 5.24 8.40 13.54
N ILE A 120 5.01 8.72 12.28
CA ILE A 120 5.76 8.16 11.15
C ILE A 120 7.13 8.85 11.03
N PHE A 121 7.16 10.18 11.05
CA PHE A 121 8.33 10.98 10.72
C PHE A 121 9.10 11.51 11.94
N GLY A 122 8.51 11.47 13.14
CA GLY A 122 9.08 12.08 14.34
C GLY A 122 8.57 13.50 14.58
N GLU A 123 9.19 14.26 15.49
CA GLU A 123 8.87 15.69 15.62
C GLU A 123 9.37 16.43 14.39
N VAL A 124 8.43 17.02 13.64
CA VAL A 124 8.69 17.89 12.49
C VAL A 124 8.39 19.31 12.94
N SER A 125 9.32 20.25 12.75
CA SER A 125 9.08 21.65 13.09
C SER A 125 8.06 22.25 12.12
N GLU A 126 7.28 23.23 12.56
CA GLU A 126 6.37 23.94 11.66
C GLU A 126 7.15 24.59 10.51
N GLY A 127 6.81 24.24 9.27
CA GLY A 127 7.43 24.78 8.06
C GLY A 127 8.58 23.94 7.48
N GLU A 128 9.04 22.89 8.17
CA GLU A 128 10.03 21.96 7.60
C GLU A 128 9.34 20.96 6.64
N GLU A 129 9.94 20.78 5.46
CA GLU A 129 9.50 19.75 4.50
C GLU A 129 9.72 18.36 5.10
N ILE A 130 8.69 17.52 5.07
CA ILE A 130 8.78 16.16 5.59
C ILE A 130 9.62 15.31 4.63
N GLU A 131 10.79 14.88 5.09
CA GLU A 131 11.60 13.90 4.35
C GLU A 131 10.83 12.58 4.21
N PRO A 132 10.58 12.12 2.97
CA PRO A 132 9.80 10.92 2.76
C PRO A 132 10.59 9.67 3.18
N ILE A 133 9.89 8.68 3.73
CA ILE A 133 10.50 7.39 4.05
C ILE A 133 10.53 6.55 2.78
N VAL A 134 11.74 6.22 2.33
CA VAL A 134 11.99 5.47 1.10
C VAL A 134 12.41 4.04 1.44
N LEU A 135 11.70 3.06 0.88
CA LEU A 135 11.98 1.64 0.98
C LEU A 135 12.29 1.10 -0.41
N GLU A 136 13.49 0.55 -0.60
CA GLU A 136 13.94 0.00 -1.88
C GLU A 136 14.31 -1.47 -1.72
N GLU A 137 13.76 -2.34 -2.57
CA GLU A 137 14.13 -3.76 -2.61
C GLU A 137 14.12 -4.29 -4.06
N ASN A 138 14.98 -5.28 -4.32
CA ASN A 138 15.01 -5.99 -5.59
C ASN A 138 14.00 -7.15 -5.56
N TYR A 139 12.80 -6.90 -6.10
CA TYR A 139 11.76 -7.91 -6.21
C TYR A 139 11.74 -8.49 -7.62
N LEU A 140 11.96 -9.81 -7.74
CA LEU A 140 12.02 -10.54 -9.03
C LEU A 140 13.03 -9.93 -10.04
N GLY A 141 14.16 -9.43 -9.54
CA GLY A 141 15.20 -8.81 -10.38
C GLY A 141 14.88 -7.41 -10.88
N ARG A 142 13.87 -6.74 -10.29
CA ARG A 142 13.55 -5.33 -10.55
C ARG A 142 13.60 -4.55 -9.24
N SER A 143 14.15 -3.35 -9.27
CA SER A 143 14.16 -2.45 -8.12
C SER A 143 12.77 -1.83 -7.96
N ILE A 144 12.04 -2.24 -6.92
CA ILE A 144 10.77 -1.61 -6.52
C ILE A 144 11.07 -0.62 -5.41
N LYS A 145 10.53 0.58 -5.54
CA LYS A 145 10.67 1.66 -4.56
C LYS A 145 9.31 2.06 -4.03
N ILE A 146 9.12 1.97 -2.72
CA ILE A 146 7.95 2.42 -2.00
C ILE A 146 8.34 3.64 -1.17
N GLU A 147 7.59 4.72 -1.31
CA GLU A 147 7.83 5.98 -0.60
C GLU A 147 6.56 6.34 0.20
N ILE A 148 6.72 6.61 1.49
CA ILE A 148 5.66 7.18 2.34
C ILE A 148 6.04 8.62 2.66
N GLY A 149 5.21 9.57 2.25
CA GLY A 149 5.50 10.99 2.37
C GLY A 149 4.28 11.85 2.15
N GLU A 150 4.51 13.14 1.89
CA GLU A 150 3.44 14.04 1.46
C GLU A 150 2.93 13.68 0.06
N ALA A 151 1.65 13.95 -0.17
CA ALA A 151 1.03 13.82 -1.48
C ALA A 151 1.69 14.78 -2.48
N SER A 152 1.99 14.27 -3.68
CA SER A 152 2.52 15.07 -4.78
C SER A 152 1.57 16.21 -5.16
N GLY A 153 2.08 17.23 -5.84
CA GLY A 153 1.24 18.32 -6.37
C GLY A 153 0.11 17.77 -7.27
N ALA A 154 0.43 16.81 -8.14
CA ALA A 154 -0.56 16.15 -8.98
C ALA A 154 -1.64 15.43 -8.17
N MET A 155 -1.26 14.70 -7.13
CA MET A 155 -2.23 14.06 -6.24
C MET A 155 -3.06 15.08 -5.46
N ARG A 156 -2.46 16.15 -4.94
CA ARG A 156 -3.19 17.21 -4.22
C ARG A 156 -4.24 17.87 -5.11
N MET A 157 -3.90 18.16 -6.36
CA MET A 157 -4.82 18.79 -7.30
C MET A 157 -5.95 17.87 -7.77
N LEU A 158 -5.64 16.59 -7.99
CA LEU A 158 -6.64 15.63 -8.45
C LEU A 158 -7.50 15.07 -7.30
N ALA A 159 -7.01 15.09 -6.06
CA ALA A 159 -7.73 14.59 -4.91
C ALA A 159 -8.82 15.58 -4.46
N ARG A 160 -10.05 15.07 -4.28
CA ARG A 160 -11.17 15.88 -3.80
C ARG A 160 -11.14 16.13 -2.29
N GLY A 161 -11.61 17.31 -1.89
CA GLY A 161 -11.94 17.63 -0.50
C GLY A 161 -10.72 17.72 0.41
N PRO A 162 -10.77 17.17 1.64
CA PRO A 162 -9.68 17.35 2.61
C PRO A 162 -8.39 16.65 2.18
N PHE A 163 -8.42 15.76 1.18
CA PHE A 163 -7.24 15.04 0.70
C PHE A 163 -6.44 15.82 -0.34
N GLY A 164 -7.00 16.89 -0.92
CA GLY A 164 -6.27 17.82 -1.77
C GLY A 164 -5.53 18.92 -0.99
N ARG A 165 -5.72 18.99 0.32
CA ARG A 165 -5.06 19.99 1.19
C ARG A 165 -3.63 19.57 1.53
N ASN A 166 -2.79 20.54 1.84
CA ASN A 166 -1.42 20.33 2.33
C ASN A 166 -1.37 19.39 3.54
N GLY A 167 -0.30 18.59 3.63
CA GLY A 167 -0.11 17.58 4.67
C GLY A 167 -0.95 16.31 4.53
N ALA A 168 -1.60 16.08 3.38
CA ALA A 168 -2.12 14.75 3.07
C ALA A 168 -0.96 13.77 2.87
N LEU A 169 -1.00 12.63 3.57
CA LEU A 169 0.00 11.59 3.39
C LEU A 169 -0.38 10.67 2.24
N SER A 170 0.62 10.27 1.47
CA SER A 170 0.49 9.34 0.36
C SER A 170 1.52 8.21 0.46
N VAL A 171 1.20 7.10 -0.20
CA VAL A 171 2.16 6.06 -0.55
C VAL A 171 2.40 6.12 -2.05
N LYS A 172 3.66 6.23 -2.47
CA LYS A 172 4.09 6.17 -3.87
C LYS A 172 4.81 4.85 -4.11
N ILE A 173 4.50 4.21 -5.21
CA ILE A 173 5.09 2.93 -5.63
C ILE A 173 5.66 3.15 -7.03
N SER A 174 6.96 2.98 -7.18
CA SER A 174 7.70 3.19 -8.43
C SER A 174 8.58 1.98 -8.76
N GLY A 175 9.05 1.91 -10.02
CA GLY A 175 9.89 0.81 -10.51
C GLY A 175 9.12 -0.44 -10.97
N ILE A 176 7.80 -0.32 -11.15
CA ILE A 176 6.94 -1.43 -11.58
C ILE A 176 6.42 -1.15 -12.98
N ASN A 177 6.71 -2.03 -13.94
CA ASN A 177 6.15 -1.92 -15.29
C ASN A 177 4.65 -2.22 -15.26
N ILE A 178 3.82 -1.19 -15.44
CA ILE A 178 2.38 -1.29 -15.35
C ILE A 178 1.78 -0.79 -16.66
N SER A 179 0.95 -1.62 -17.29
CA SER A 179 0.22 -1.26 -18.52
C SER A 179 -1.29 -1.36 -18.37
N GLN A 180 -1.78 -2.12 -17.38
CA GLN A 180 -3.19 -2.41 -17.20
C GLN A 180 -3.72 -1.87 -15.87
N HIS A 181 -4.87 -1.19 -15.91
CA HIS A 181 -5.52 -0.59 -14.73
C HIS A 181 -5.76 -1.60 -13.59
N ASN A 182 -6.31 -2.78 -13.92
CA ASN A 182 -6.59 -3.80 -12.90
C ASN A 182 -5.31 -4.33 -12.25
N GLN A 183 -4.23 -4.43 -13.03
CA GLN A 183 -2.92 -4.82 -12.51
C GLN A 183 -2.38 -3.76 -11.54
N SER A 184 -2.48 -2.47 -11.89
CA SER A 184 -2.11 -1.36 -10.99
C SER A 184 -2.86 -1.45 -9.67
N LEU A 185 -4.17 -1.68 -9.73
CA LEU A 185 -5.04 -1.75 -8.56
C LEU A 185 -4.66 -2.94 -7.65
N GLN A 186 -4.40 -4.11 -8.24
CA GLN A 186 -3.98 -5.30 -7.49
C GLN A 186 -2.62 -5.09 -6.81
N ILE A 187 -1.66 -4.51 -7.54
CA ILE A 187 -0.32 -4.22 -7.00
C ILE A 187 -0.41 -3.21 -5.86
N LEU A 188 -1.18 -2.13 -6.05
CA LEU A 188 -1.40 -1.12 -5.02
C LEU A 188 -1.95 -1.74 -3.75
N ARG A 189 -3.02 -2.55 -3.85
CA ARG A 189 -3.63 -3.24 -2.70
C ARG A 189 -2.63 -4.16 -2.02
N LYS A 190 -1.99 -5.05 -2.79
CA LYS A 190 -1.07 -6.06 -2.25
C LYS A 190 0.09 -5.46 -1.48
N LEU A 191 0.76 -4.45 -2.06
CA LEU A 191 1.91 -3.80 -1.41
C LEU A 191 1.46 -2.92 -0.23
N SER A 192 0.38 -2.16 -0.40
CA SER A 192 -0.13 -1.29 0.65
C SER A 192 -0.65 -2.08 1.86
N ASP A 193 -1.41 -3.14 1.64
CA ASP A 193 -1.94 -3.99 2.71
C ASP A 193 -0.80 -4.67 3.49
N SER A 194 0.22 -5.17 2.79
CA SER A 194 1.37 -5.80 3.44
C SER A 194 2.17 -4.79 4.28
N LEU A 195 2.42 -3.60 3.74
CA LEU A 195 3.10 -2.51 4.42
C LEU A 195 2.33 -2.00 5.63
N PHE A 196 1.02 -1.77 5.48
CA PHE A 196 0.17 -1.27 6.56
C PHE A 196 0.00 -2.31 7.66
N PHE A 197 -0.07 -3.60 7.32
CA PHE A 197 -0.13 -4.67 8.30
C PHE A 197 1.14 -4.72 9.14
N GLN A 198 2.31 -4.57 8.50
CA GLN A 198 3.60 -4.49 9.20
C GLN A 198 3.66 -3.29 10.14
N LEU A 199 3.25 -2.10 9.68
CA LEU A 199 3.15 -0.90 10.52
C LEU A 199 2.21 -1.08 11.72
N ASP A 200 1.07 -1.74 11.52
CA ASP A 200 0.13 -2.00 12.61
C ASP A 200 0.70 -3.02 13.62
N LEU A 201 1.49 -3.99 13.17
CA LEU A 201 2.16 -4.95 14.07
C LEU A 201 3.31 -4.32 14.86
N GLN A 202 4.15 -3.51 14.21
CA GLN A 202 5.32 -2.90 14.85
C GLN A 202 4.90 -1.75 15.78
N ASP A 203 4.07 -0.83 15.27
CA ASP A 203 3.78 0.41 15.96
C ASP A 203 2.37 0.44 16.55
N GLY A 204 1.43 -0.38 16.09
CA GLY A 204 0.06 -0.40 16.62
C GLY A 204 -0.85 0.71 16.08
N PHE A 205 -0.53 1.31 14.93
CA PHE A 205 -1.47 2.17 14.21
C PHE A 205 -1.85 1.60 12.85
N ALA A 206 -3.15 1.39 12.67
CA ALA A 206 -3.70 0.86 11.44
C ALA A 206 -3.89 1.97 10.39
N LEU A 207 -3.28 1.78 9.23
CA LEU A 207 -3.46 2.62 8.05
C LEU A 207 -4.42 1.97 7.06
N SER A 208 -5.01 2.80 6.19
CA SER A 208 -5.84 2.34 5.08
C SER A 208 -5.72 3.28 3.90
N LEU A 209 -5.89 2.74 2.69
CA LEU A 209 -6.10 3.53 1.49
C LEU A 209 -7.39 4.33 1.62
N VAL A 210 -7.34 5.61 1.25
CA VAL A 210 -8.54 6.45 1.22
C VAL A 210 -9.43 6.01 0.07
N ARG A 211 -10.69 5.69 0.37
CA ARG A 211 -11.74 5.46 -0.64
C ARG A 211 -12.45 6.78 -0.98
N ASP A 212 -12.73 7.00 -2.26
CA ASP A 212 -13.53 8.10 -2.78
C ASP A 212 -15.01 7.88 -2.50
N ARG A 213 -15.40 8.01 -1.23
CA ARG A 213 -16.80 7.98 -0.81
C ARG A 213 -17.16 9.34 -0.26
N ARG A 214 -18.38 9.82 -0.54
CA ARG A 214 -18.93 11.04 0.06
C ARG A 214 -18.74 10.95 1.57
N HIS A 215 -17.96 11.88 2.12
CA HIS A 215 -17.51 11.83 3.50
C HIS A 215 -18.68 11.73 4.49
N THR A 216 -18.85 10.57 5.11
CA THR A 216 -19.51 10.49 6.42
C THR A 216 -18.45 10.78 7.47
N ARG A 217 -18.47 12.00 8.03
CA ARG A 217 -17.65 12.33 9.21
C ARG A 217 -18.12 11.44 10.35
N ARG A 218 -17.26 10.53 10.84
CA ARG A 218 -17.49 9.84 12.12
C ARG A 218 -16.68 10.56 13.21
N PRO A 219 -17.22 10.71 14.43
CA PRO A 219 -16.48 11.25 15.55
C PRO A 219 -15.25 10.37 15.86
N GLY A 220 -14.07 10.98 15.90
CA GLY A 220 -12.82 10.28 16.22
C GLY A 220 -12.67 10.07 17.72
N HIS A 221 -12.21 8.88 18.12
CA HIS A 221 -11.83 8.59 19.50
C HIS A 221 -10.36 9.00 19.68
N ARG A 222 -10.05 9.76 20.74
CA ARG A 222 -8.66 10.14 21.04
C ARG A 222 -7.86 8.91 21.49
N PRO A 223 -6.74 8.55 20.82
CA PRO A 223 -5.89 7.47 21.28
C PRO A 223 -5.15 7.85 22.58
N ARG A 224 -4.91 6.86 23.45
CA ARG A 224 -4.07 7.01 24.65
C ARG A 224 -2.60 7.17 24.23
N ARG A 225 -1.94 8.19 24.79
CA ARG A 225 -0.53 8.54 24.52
C ARG A 225 0.41 7.41 24.98
N ARG A 226 1.29 6.96 24.09
CA ARG A 226 2.54 6.27 24.43
C ARG A 226 3.69 7.15 23.91
N PRO A 227 4.84 7.23 24.61
CA PRO A 227 6.03 7.86 24.06
C PRO A 227 6.44 7.10 22.78
N HIS A 228 6.78 7.84 21.72
CA HIS A 228 6.99 7.28 20.38
C HIS A 228 8.48 7.33 20.03
N GLU A 229 9.06 6.15 19.86
CA GLU A 229 10.24 5.95 19.03
C GLU A 229 9.79 5.97 17.56
N ARG A 230 10.69 6.39 16.66
CA ARG A 230 10.42 6.47 15.22
C ARG A 230 10.16 5.06 14.68
N ALA A 231 9.14 4.91 13.83
CA ALA A 231 8.84 3.65 13.16
C ALA A 231 10.03 3.23 12.28
N GLU A 232 10.66 2.10 12.59
CA GLU A 232 11.65 1.47 11.72
C GLU A 232 10.92 0.66 10.63
N LEU A 233 10.72 1.30 9.49
CA LEU A 233 10.07 0.71 8.33
C LEU A 233 11.03 -0.17 7.53
N GLU A 234 10.68 -1.44 7.36
CA GLU A 234 11.34 -2.34 6.40
C GLU A 234 10.44 -2.59 5.19
N PHE A 235 11.04 -2.97 4.06
CA PHE A 235 10.26 -3.41 2.90
C PHE A 235 9.45 -4.69 3.24
N PRO A 236 8.17 -4.80 2.81
CA PRO A 236 7.33 -5.93 3.16
C PRO A 236 7.84 -7.25 2.55
N LYS A 237 8.29 -8.16 3.41
CA LYS A 237 8.81 -9.49 3.03
C LYS A 237 7.71 -10.55 2.82
N ILE A 238 6.53 -10.29 3.37
CA ILE A 238 5.42 -11.26 3.42
C ILE A 238 4.25 -10.66 2.66
N GLU A 239 3.68 -11.47 1.78
CA GLU A 239 2.46 -11.15 1.04
C GLU A 239 1.28 -11.86 1.70
N PHE A 240 0.15 -11.15 1.80
CA PHE A 240 -1.07 -11.67 2.41
C PHE A 240 -2.19 -11.82 1.39
N ASP A 241 -3.05 -12.81 1.59
CA ASP A 241 -4.23 -13.02 0.75
C ASP A 241 -5.25 -11.89 0.91
N GLU A 242 -5.88 -11.46 -0.19
CA GLU A 242 -6.81 -10.31 -0.20
C GLU A 242 -8.01 -10.51 0.74
N GLY A 243 -8.56 -11.72 0.81
CA GLY A 243 -9.72 -12.04 1.64
C GLY A 243 -9.45 -11.83 3.13
N PRO A 244 -8.48 -12.55 3.73
CA PRO A 244 -8.09 -12.36 5.12
C PRO A 244 -7.62 -10.94 5.44
N SER A 245 -6.85 -10.30 4.56
CA SER A 245 -6.42 -8.90 4.75
C SER A 245 -7.61 -7.95 4.84
N SER A 246 -8.60 -8.11 3.96
CA SER A 246 -9.83 -7.31 3.98
C SER A 246 -10.63 -7.52 5.27
N LEU A 247 -10.73 -8.76 5.76
CA LEU A 247 -11.39 -9.08 7.04
C LEU A 247 -10.63 -8.50 8.23
N TYR A 248 -9.31 -8.56 8.22
CA TYR A 248 -8.45 -7.95 9.24
C TYR A 248 -8.72 -6.44 9.33
N TRP A 249 -8.67 -5.74 8.18
CA TRP A 249 -8.95 -4.31 8.13
C TRP A 249 -10.38 -3.95 8.54
N TYR A 250 -11.34 -4.80 8.18
CA TYR A 250 -12.72 -4.65 8.67
C TYR A 250 -12.78 -4.71 10.19
N GLY A 251 -12.16 -5.71 10.82
CA GLY A 251 -12.07 -5.83 12.28
C GLY A 251 -11.38 -4.62 12.94
N ARG A 252 -10.27 -4.13 12.36
CA ARG A 252 -9.60 -2.91 12.83
C ARG A 252 -10.48 -1.67 12.72
N SER A 253 -11.29 -1.56 11.66
CA SER A 253 -12.20 -0.43 11.45
C SER A 253 -13.45 -0.45 12.33
N ALA A 254 -13.86 -1.62 12.82
CA ALA A 254 -15.03 -1.80 13.67
C ALA A 254 -14.79 -1.45 15.15
N LEU A 255 -14.02 -0.37 15.42
CA LEU A 255 -13.80 0.14 16.77
C LEU A 255 -15.13 0.44 17.46
N GLY A 256 -15.26 -0.01 18.71
CA GLY A 256 -16.49 0.14 19.50
C GLY A 256 -17.52 -0.98 19.30
N MET A 257 -17.25 -1.96 18.42
CA MET A 257 -18.10 -3.14 18.21
C MET A 257 -17.32 -4.44 18.47
N PRO A 258 -17.00 -4.76 19.73
CA PRO A 258 -16.03 -5.81 20.07
C PRO A 258 -16.40 -7.19 19.53
N LEU A 259 -17.69 -7.52 19.45
CA LEU A 259 -18.15 -8.79 18.88
C LEU A 259 -17.82 -8.92 17.39
N LEU A 260 -18.02 -7.85 16.61
CA LEU A 260 -17.67 -7.85 15.18
C LEU A 260 -16.16 -7.90 14.98
N GLN A 261 -15.39 -7.22 15.83
CA GLN A 261 -13.93 -7.31 15.81
C GLN A 261 -13.46 -8.74 16.08
N PHE A 262 -13.99 -9.36 17.13
CA PHE A 262 -13.68 -10.74 17.49
C PHE A 262 -14.00 -11.71 16.34
N LEU A 263 -15.18 -11.60 15.73
CA LEU A 263 -15.59 -12.44 14.61
C LEU A 263 -14.65 -12.26 13.41
N ALA A 264 -14.35 -11.02 13.04
CA ALA A 264 -13.47 -10.72 11.91
C ALA A 264 -12.06 -11.30 12.13
N PHE A 265 -11.47 -11.10 13.30
CA PHE A 265 -10.15 -11.66 13.62
C PHE A 265 -10.16 -13.19 13.72
N TYR A 266 -11.23 -13.78 14.26
CA TYR A 266 -11.37 -15.23 14.31
C TYR A 266 -11.42 -15.84 12.91
N GLN A 267 -12.19 -15.26 12.00
CA GLN A 267 -12.27 -15.72 10.61
C GLN A 267 -10.92 -15.65 9.89
N VAL A 268 -10.11 -14.60 10.16
CA VAL A 268 -8.74 -14.50 9.63
C VAL A 268 -7.87 -15.65 10.17
N ILE A 269 -7.94 -15.95 11.46
CA ILE A 269 -7.19 -17.04 12.08
C ILE A 269 -7.65 -18.39 11.52
N GLU A 270 -8.96 -18.61 11.41
CA GLU A 270 -9.57 -19.83 10.88
C GLU A 270 -9.12 -20.10 9.44
N TYR A 271 -9.05 -19.06 8.60
CA TYR A 271 -8.55 -19.18 7.23
C TYR A 271 -7.13 -19.75 7.17
N TYR A 272 -6.23 -19.28 8.03
CA TYR A 272 -4.83 -19.74 8.04
C TYR A 272 -4.60 -21.00 8.89
N TYR A 273 -5.56 -21.42 9.72
CA TYR A 273 -5.43 -22.55 10.64
C TYR A 273 -5.08 -23.88 9.93
N PRO A 274 -5.69 -24.26 8.78
CA PRO A 274 -5.30 -25.46 8.05
C PRO A 274 -3.83 -25.44 7.61
N THR A 275 -3.32 -24.30 7.13
CA THR A 275 -1.93 -24.17 6.68
C THR A 275 -0.96 -24.37 7.84
N TYR A 276 -1.20 -23.69 8.96
CA TYR A 276 -0.35 -23.81 10.15
C TYR A 276 -0.38 -25.21 10.77
N SER A 277 -1.56 -25.83 10.88
CA SER A 277 -1.70 -27.19 11.44
C SER A 277 -0.99 -28.23 10.57
N GLN A 278 -1.06 -28.11 9.24
CA GLN A 278 -0.31 -28.97 8.31
C GLN A 278 1.20 -28.77 8.41
N GLU A 279 1.67 -27.52 8.51
CA GLU A 279 3.09 -27.25 8.72
C GLU A 279 3.60 -27.83 10.03
N GLU A 280 2.85 -27.67 11.12
CA GLU A 280 3.21 -28.23 12.42
C GLU A 280 3.25 -29.76 12.37
N ALA A 281 2.24 -30.40 11.78
CA ALA A 281 2.23 -31.84 11.57
C ALA A 281 3.46 -32.29 10.76
N ARG A 282 3.82 -31.59 9.68
CA ARG A 282 5.03 -31.86 8.88
C ARG A 282 6.30 -31.69 9.70
N ARG A 283 6.42 -30.65 10.52
CA ARG A 283 7.57 -30.42 11.41
C ARG A 283 7.70 -31.56 12.43
N ARG A 284 6.59 -31.97 13.06
CA ARG A 284 6.56 -33.10 14.01
C ARG A 284 6.95 -34.42 13.36
N ILE A 285 6.40 -34.74 12.17
CA ILE A 285 6.77 -35.95 11.41
C ILE A 285 8.27 -35.92 11.05
N ARG A 286 8.80 -34.79 10.58
CA ARG A 286 10.25 -34.65 10.32
C ARG A 286 11.09 -34.85 11.57
N SER A 287 10.69 -34.32 12.72
CA SER A 287 11.41 -34.54 13.99
C SER A 287 11.40 -36.01 14.36
N ILE A 288 10.24 -36.69 14.27
CA ILE A 288 10.14 -38.13 14.55
C ILE A 288 11.03 -38.95 13.61
N LEU A 289 11.06 -38.63 12.31
CA LEU A 289 11.93 -39.30 11.34
C LEU A 289 13.42 -39.04 11.58
N LYS A 290 13.78 -37.86 12.11
CA LYS A 290 15.16 -37.52 12.50
C LYS A 290 15.58 -38.21 13.80
N ASP A 291 14.71 -38.21 14.81
CA ASP A 291 15.01 -38.71 16.16
C ASP A 291 14.84 -40.24 16.29
N ARG A 292 13.96 -40.86 15.52
CA ARG A 292 13.78 -42.32 15.55
C ARG A 292 14.60 -43.02 14.46
N VAL A 293 15.77 -43.53 14.87
CA VAL A 293 16.25 -44.88 14.53
C VAL A 293 16.78 -45.14 13.09
N LEU A 294 16.77 -44.19 12.14
CA LEU A 294 17.36 -44.45 10.82
C LEU A 294 18.91 -44.60 10.81
N PRO A 295 19.72 -43.93 11.66
CA PRO A 295 21.17 -44.17 11.69
C PRO A 295 21.54 -45.58 12.16
N ARG A 296 20.74 -46.20 13.05
CA ARG A 296 21.00 -47.57 13.53
C ARG A 296 20.69 -48.61 12.45
N ILE A 297 19.61 -48.46 11.71
CA ILE A 297 19.24 -49.42 10.64
C ILE A 297 20.16 -49.24 9.42
N TYR A 298 20.48 -48.01 9.02
CA TYR A 298 21.42 -47.79 7.91
C TYR A 298 22.86 -48.20 8.23
N GLY A 299 23.32 -48.09 9.48
CA GLY A 299 24.62 -48.61 9.92
C GLY A 299 24.71 -50.14 9.83
N HIS A 300 23.63 -50.85 10.17
CA HIS A 300 23.56 -52.30 10.03
C HIS A 300 23.41 -52.74 8.56
N PHE A 301 22.63 -52.04 7.74
CA PHE A 301 22.50 -52.34 6.31
C PHE A 301 23.79 -52.07 5.53
N LYS A 302 24.54 -51.01 5.84
CA LYS A 302 25.82 -50.72 5.16
C LYS A 302 26.90 -51.74 5.50
N LYS A 303 26.94 -52.24 6.75
CA LYS A 303 27.80 -53.38 7.16
C LYS A 303 27.37 -54.71 6.53
N ALA A 304 26.07 -54.96 6.40
CA ALA A 304 25.57 -56.16 5.73
C ALA A 304 25.86 -56.15 4.22
N TYR A 305 25.73 -55.00 3.55
CA TYR A 305 26.04 -54.85 2.12
C TYR A 305 27.56 -54.87 1.83
N SER A 306 28.41 -54.35 2.72
CA SER A 306 29.87 -54.49 2.55
C SER A 306 30.33 -55.95 2.72
N GLY A 307 29.78 -56.67 3.71
CA GLY A 307 30.07 -58.09 3.91
C GLY A 307 29.55 -59.01 2.78
N LEU A 308 28.38 -58.70 2.20
CA LEU A 308 27.87 -59.42 1.03
C LEU A 308 28.74 -59.21 -0.21
N LYS A 309 29.34 -58.03 -0.38
CA LYS A 309 30.25 -57.73 -1.50
C LYS A 309 31.61 -58.45 -1.36
N GLU A 310 32.13 -58.57 -0.14
CA GLU A 310 33.33 -59.40 0.15
C GLU A 310 33.06 -60.90 -0.06
N CYS A 311 31.90 -61.41 0.37
CA CYS A 311 31.53 -62.82 0.15
C CYS A 311 31.30 -63.17 -1.33
N LEU A 312 30.82 -62.24 -2.14
CA LEU A 312 30.65 -62.46 -3.59
C LEU A 312 32.00 -62.45 -4.33
N CYS A 313 32.94 -61.57 -3.97
CA CYS A 313 34.30 -61.58 -4.55
C CYS A 313 35.08 -62.86 -4.20
N LEU A 314 34.99 -63.36 -2.96
CA LEU A 314 35.68 -64.59 -2.55
C LEU A 314 35.12 -65.86 -3.24
N ARG A 315 33.89 -65.81 -3.74
CA ARG A 315 33.27 -66.93 -4.47
C ARG A 315 33.71 -66.98 -5.93
N GLU A 316 34.01 -65.84 -6.55
CA GLU A 316 34.56 -65.77 -7.91
C GLU A 316 36.04 -66.18 -7.94
N GLU A 317 36.86 -65.79 -6.96
CA GLU A 317 38.28 -66.19 -6.91
C GLU A 317 38.48 -67.71 -6.70
N ASN A 318 37.60 -68.37 -5.94
CA ASN A 318 37.65 -69.82 -5.76
C ASN A 318 37.09 -70.62 -6.95
N SER A 319 36.25 -70.00 -7.80
CA SER A 319 35.79 -70.61 -9.06
C SER A 319 36.90 -70.65 -10.11
N VAL A 320 37.73 -69.59 -10.17
CA VAL A 320 38.84 -69.49 -11.13
C VAL A 320 40.02 -70.42 -10.76
N ARG A 321 40.28 -70.67 -9.47
CA ARG A 321 41.37 -71.56 -9.03
C ARG A 321 41.11 -73.05 -9.30
N ASN A 322 39.85 -73.49 -9.37
CA ASN A 322 39.51 -74.90 -9.65
C ASN A 322 39.55 -75.26 -11.15
N LEU A 323 39.77 -74.30 -12.04
CA LEU A 323 39.92 -74.54 -13.48
C LEU A 323 41.38 -74.73 -13.93
N ASN A 324 42.37 -74.51 -13.05
CA ASN A 324 43.81 -74.56 -13.40
C ASN A 324 44.58 -75.75 -12.79
N VAL A 325 43.91 -76.81 -12.35
CA VAL A 325 44.57 -78.03 -11.80
C VAL A 325 44.47 -79.23 -12.77
N GLY A 326 44.20 -78.97 -14.05
CA GLY A 326 44.07 -80.00 -15.08
C GLY A 326 44.80 -79.66 -16.37
N GLN A 327 46.11 -79.40 -16.31
CA GLN A 327 47.04 -79.53 -17.43
C GLN A 327 48.40 -80.04 -16.94
#